data_AF-A0A7C5MSJ5-F1
#
_entry.id   AF-A0A7C5MSJ5-F1
#
_cell.length_a   1.000
_cell.length_b   1.000
_cell.length_c   1.000
_cell.angle_alpha   90.00
_cell.angle_beta   90.00
_cell.angle_gamma   90.00
#
_symmetry.space_group_name_H-M   'P 1'
#
loop_
_entity.id
_entity.type
_entity.pdbx_description
1 polymer ?
#
loop_
_entity_poly.entity_id
_entity_poly.type
_entity_poly.pdbx_seq_one_letter_code
_entity_poly.pdbx_strand_id
1 'polypeptide(L)'
;MSGFCSEELDFSVANKNWMMYLYKNKYPLTLAAMTRKEAKQKLAEARLPLLDEEDREGLLLEWAIIDPEEDRFQELPEALRIALLEGEEIEDAAMQRYDPLILLAIEDELVGVRNEYLQQQLAQFKIVVDKIEGEPEKLERCPCCDYLTLTYLGMDEICSVCYWEDEDPESAVSNDLSLEDARANFARIGICDESILEYRLENPELIFLK
;
A
#
# COMPACT_ATOMS: atom_id res chain seq x y z
N MET A 1 15.06 -47.47 23.91
CA MET A 1 15.93 -47.71 22.74
C MET A 1 15.12 -48.56 21.78
N SER A 2 14.33 -47.93 20.91
CA SER A 2 14.72 -47.47 19.56
C SER A 2 14.58 -48.59 18.53
N GLY A 3 13.62 -48.43 17.63
CA GLY A 3 13.38 -49.31 16.50
C GLY A 3 12.17 -48.87 15.70
N PHE A 4 12.12 -47.58 15.32
CA PHE A 4 11.22 -47.12 14.27
C PHE A 4 11.74 -47.73 12.96
N CYS A 5 11.04 -48.72 12.41
CA CYS A 5 11.25 -49.16 11.04
C CYS A 5 10.83 -48.01 10.12
N SER A 6 11.80 -47.50 9.37
CA SER A 6 11.56 -46.68 8.18
C SER A 6 10.86 -47.54 7.13
N GLU A 7 9.54 -47.42 7.02
CA GLU A 7 8.86 -47.79 5.79
C GLU A 7 9.17 -46.70 4.75
N GLU A 8 10.16 -46.97 3.92
CA GLU A 8 10.33 -46.27 2.65
C GLU A 8 9.06 -46.50 1.83
N LEU A 9 8.28 -45.43 1.64
CA LEU A 9 7.16 -45.44 0.72
C LEU A 9 7.72 -45.64 -0.69
N ASP A 10 7.44 -46.81 -1.28
CA ASP A 10 7.74 -47.11 -2.67
C ASP A 10 6.88 -46.21 -3.57
N PHE A 11 7.48 -45.13 -4.07
CA PHE A 11 6.85 -44.15 -4.96
C PHE A 11 6.61 -44.66 -6.38
N SER A 12 6.95 -45.91 -6.72
CA SER A 12 6.91 -46.39 -8.10
C SER A 12 5.55 -46.91 -8.59
N VAL A 13 4.53 -47.00 -7.71
CA VAL A 13 3.21 -47.57 -8.08
C VAL A 13 2.01 -46.66 -7.75
N ALA A 14 2.24 -45.39 -7.41
CA ALA A 14 1.13 -44.44 -7.27
C ALA A 14 0.61 -44.04 -8.67
N ASN A 15 -0.56 -44.54 -9.04
CA ASN A 15 -1.28 -44.07 -10.23
C ASN A 15 -1.37 -42.53 -10.17
N LYS A 16 -0.85 -41.83 -11.18
CA LYS A 16 -0.80 -40.35 -11.24
C LYS A 16 -2.16 -39.71 -10.91
N ASN A 17 -3.27 -40.39 -11.23
CA ASN A 17 -4.61 -39.94 -10.88
C ASN A 17 -4.90 -39.96 -9.37
N TRP A 18 -4.40 -40.94 -8.62
CA TRP A 18 -4.58 -41.01 -7.17
C TRP A 18 -3.74 -39.96 -6.44
N MET A 19 -2.52 -39.70 -6.92
CA MET A 19 -1.68 -38.64 -6.37
C MET A 19 -2.31 -37.26 -6.63
N MET A 20 -2.84 -37.00 -7.83
CA MET A 20 -3.62 -35.78 -8.12
C MET A 20 -4.92 -35.71 -7.32
N TYR A 21 -5.59 -36.83 -7.06
CA TYR A 21 -6.83 -36.86 -6.27
C TYR A 21 -6.57 -36.52 -4.80
N LEU A 22 -5.52 -37.08 -4.19
CA LEU A 22 -5.09 -36.74 -2.83
C LEU A 22 -4.59 -35.29 -2.76
N TYR A 23 -3.86 -34.81 -3.77
CA TYR A 23 -3.39 -33.42 -3.81
C TYR A 23 -4.55 -32.43 -3.91
N LYS A 24 -5.52 -32.67 -4.81
CA LYS A 24 -6.73 -31.83 -4.99
C LYS A 24 -7.66 -31.82 -3.78
N ASN A 25 -7.74 -32.93 -3.03
CA ASN A 25 -8.60 -33.03 -1.86
C ASN A 25 -7.90 -32.62 -0.55
N LYS A 26 -6.57 -32.63 -0.51
CA LYS A 26 -5.77 -32.13 0.63
C LYS A 26 -5.40 -30.64 0.48
N TYR A 27 -5.38 -30.14 -0.76
CA TYR A 27 -5.11 -28.74 -1.13
C TYR A 27 -6.12 -28.33 -2.22
N PRO A 28 -7.27 -27.72 -1.86
CA PRO A 28 -8.19 -27.23 -2.89
C PRO A 28 -7.47 -26.21 -3.77
N LEU A 29 -7.34 -26.53 -5.07
CA LEU A 29 -6.66 -25.72 -6.09
C LEU A 29 -7.44 -24.45 -6.49
N THR A 30 -8.51 -24.12 -5.77
CA THR A 30 -9.20 -22.84 -5.94
C THR A 30 -8.54 -21.85 -5.01
N LEU A 31 -7.72 -20.96 -5.57
CA LEU A 31 -7.27 -19.77 -4.89
C LEU A 31 -8.52 -19.01 -4.43
N ALA A 32 -8.51 -18.51 -3.19
CA ALA A 32 -9.64 -17.72 -2.70
C ALA A 32 -9.62 -16.35 -3.37
N ALA A 33 -10.81 -15.79 -3.59
CA ALA A 33 -10.96 -14.36 -3.84
C ALA A 33 -10.68 -13.59 -2.55
N MET A 34 -10.22 -12.34 -2.67
CA MET A 34 -9.87 -11.48 -1.54
C MET A 34 -10.45 -10.10 -1.78
N THR A 35 -11.07 -9.50 -0.76
CA THR A 35 -11.56 -8.12 -0.90
C THR A 35 -10.40 -7.13 -0.97
N ARG A 36 -10.62 -5.95 -1.56
CA ARG A 36 -9.61 -4.86 -1.55
C ARG A 36 -9.14 -4.54 -0.12
N LYS A 37 -10.06 -4.44 0.86
CA LYS A 37 -9.71 -4.15 2.26
C LYS A 37 -8.75 -5.20 2.83
N GLU A 38 -9.08 -6.49 2.67
CA GLU A 38 -8.22 -7.59 3.13
C GLU A 38 -6.86 -7.61 2.40
N ALA A 39 -6.84 -7.28 1.11
CA ALA A 39 -5.61 -7.25 0.32
C ALA A 39 -4.65 -6.17 0.81
N LYS A 40 -5.15 -4.94 1.04
CA LYS A 40 -4.35 -3.83 1.59
C LYS A 40 -3.82 -4.15 2.98
N GLN A 41 -4.69 -4.65 3.87
CA GLN A 41 -4.30 -5.04 5.22
C GLN A 41 -3.17 -6.09 5.19
N LYS A 42 -3.31 -7.13 4.35
CA LYS A 42 -2.26 -8.16 4.22
C LYS A 42 -0.95 -7.64 3.65
N LEU A 43 -1.02 -6.67 2.73
CA LEU A 43 0.17 -6.01 2.21
C LEU A 43 0.83 -5.15 3.28
N ALA A 44 0.06 -4.38 4.05
CA ALA A 44 0.57 -3.60 5.16
C ALA A 44 1.25 -4.47 6.22
N GLU A 45 0.60 -5.55 6.65
CA GLU A 45 1.15 -6.53 7.58
C GLU A 45 2.44 -7.19 7.05
N ALA A 46 2.52 -7.44 5.74
CA ALA A 46 3.70 -8.05 5.11
C ALA A 46 4.85 -7.07 4.89
N ARG A 47 4.55 -5.77 4.69
CA ARG A 47 5.54 -4.70 4.51
C ARG A 47 6.11 -4.19 5.82
N LEU A 48 5.31 -4.09 6.88
CA LEU A 48 5.72 -3.59 8.20
C LEU A 48 7.08 -4.13 8.70
N PRO A 49 7.37 -5.45 8.69
CA PRO A 49 8.65 -5.97 9.18
C PRO A 49 9.83 -5.72 8.24
N LEU A 50 9.61 -5.18 7.04
CA LEU A 50 10.65 -4.82 6.09
C LEU A 50 11.09 -3.35 6.19
N LEU A 51 10.30 -2.51 6.87
CA LEU A 51 10.64 -1.11 7.11
C LEU A 51 11.83 -1.04 8.06
N ASP A 52 12.83 -0.26 7.69
CA ASP A 52 13.88 0.13 8.62
C ASP A 52 13.45 1.30 9.52
N GLU A 53 14.36 1.79 10.35
CA GLU A 53 14.04 2.88 11.29
C GLU A 53 13.70 4.19 10.58
N GLU A 54 14.37 4.48 9.45
CA GLU A 54 14.18 5.70 8.66
C GLU A 54 12.81 5.67 7.96
N ASP A 55 12.45 4.54 7.34
CA ASP A 55 11.13 4.34 6.74
C ASP A 55 10.01 4.52 7.77
N ARG A 56 10.21 3.99 8.98
CA ARG A 56 9.23 4.11 10.07
C ARG A 56 9.10 5.54 10.56
N GLU A 57 10.22 6.24 10.73
CA GLU A 57 10.22 7.65 11.13
C GLU A 57 9.48 8.51 10.11
N GLY A 58 9.74 8.32 8.81
CA GLY A 58 9.06 9.04 7.73
C GLY A 58 7.55 8.89 7.78
N LEU A 59 7.05 7.65 7.85
CA LEU A 59 5.61 7.38 7.94
C LEU A 59 4.99 7.98 9.20
N LEU A 60 5.70 7.92 10.33
CA LEU A 60 5.22 8.46 11.58
C LEU A 60 5.17 9.99 11.61
N LEU A 61 6.14 10.67 10.98
CA LEU A 61 6.15 12.13 10.86
C LEU A 61 4.93 12.62 10.08
N GLU A 62 4.56 11.92 9.01
CA GLU A 62 3.40 12.25 8.18
C GLU A 62 2.08 11.89 8.89
N TRP A 63 2.01 10.72 9.55
CA TRP A 63 0.76 10.19 10.09
C TRP A 63 0.48 10.57 11.55
N ALA A 64 1.44 11.15 12.27
CA ALA A 64 1.20 11.60 13.65
C ALA A 64 0.19 12.75 13.76
N ILE A 65 -0.16 13.38 12.63
CA ILE A 65 -1.14 14.47 12.53
C ILE A 65 -2.50 14.01 11.97
N ILE A 66 -2.76 12.71 11.93
CA ILE A 66 -4.05 12.14 11.51
C ILE A 66 -5.24 12.82 12.21
N ASP A 67 -6.30 13.13 11.47
CA ASP A 67 -7.46 13.83 12.00
C ASP A 67 -8.21 12.94 13.02
N PRO A 68 -8.43 13.41 14.27
CA PRO A 68 -9.14 12.63 15.27
C PRO A 68 -10.61 12.36 14.95
N GLU A 69 -11.22 13.07 14.00
CA GLU A 69 -12.58 12.82 13.54
C GLU A 69 -12.68 11.65 12.53
N GLU A 70 -11.55 11.16 12.00
CA GLU A 70 -11.54 10.03 11.07
C GLU A 70 -11.88 8.69 11.74
N ASP A 71 -12.67 7.87 11.05
CA ASP A 71 -13.02 6.51 11.50
C ASP A 71 -11.75 5.66 11.78
N ARG A 72 -10.70 5.82 10.96
CA ARG A 72 -9.45 5.08 11.10
C ARG A 72 -8.69 5.46 12.37
N PHE A 73 -8.72 6.74 12.76
CA PHE A 73 -8.18 7.17 14.05
C PHE A 73 -8.89 6.48 15.20
N GLN A 74 -10.21 6.33 15.12
CA GLN A 74 -11.01 5.66 16.15
C GLN A 74 -10.72 4.15 16.26
N GLU A 75 -10.12 3.53 15.24
CA GLU A 75 -9.71 2.12 15.29
C GLU A 75 -8.34 1.91 15.98
N LEU A 76 -7.55 2.97 16.20
CA LEU A 76 -6.26 2.88 16.87
C LEU A 76 -6.38 2.52 18.37
N PRO A 77 -5.36 1.86 18.97
CA PRO A 77 -5.34 1.60 20.40
C PRO A 77 -5.48 2.88 21.22
N GLU A 78 -6.28 2.84 22.28
CA GLU A 78 -6.61 4.01 23.11
C GLU A 78 -5.37 4.78 23.59
N ALA A 79 -4.36 4.06 24.08
CA ALA A 79 -3.11 4.68 24.56
C ALA A 79 -2.37 5.44 23.45
N LEU A 80 -2.39 4.92 22.21
CA LEU A 80 -1.76 5.59 21.07
C LEU A 80 -2.56 6.83 20.67
N ARG A 81 -3.89 6.75 20.64
CA ARG A 81 -4.74 7.92 20.36
C ARG A 81 -4.50 9.06 21.35
N ILE A 82 -4.38 8.74 22.64
CA ILE A 82 -4.07 9.74 23.69
C ILE A 82 -2.72 10.40 23.40
N ALA A 83 -1.67 9.59 23.15
CA ALA A 83 -0.34 10.12 22.85
C ALA A 83 -0.33 11.05 21.62
N LEU A 84 -1.05 10.70 20.56
CA LEU A 84 -1.18 11.53 19.35
C LEU A 84 -1.91 12.85 19.64
N LEU A 85 -3.03 12.80 20.39
CA LEU A 85 -3.78 13.99 20.78
C LEU A 85 -3.01 14.95 21.70
N GLU A 86 -2.15 14.40 22.55
CA GLU A 86 -1.27 15.18 23.44
C GLU A 86 -0.04 15.73 22.70
N GLY A 87 0.18 15.32 21.45
CA GLY A 87 1.35 15.71 20.67
C GLY A 87 2.66 15.19 21.28
N GLU A 88 2.62 13.98 21.87
CA GLU A 88 3.84 13.34 22.38
C GLU A 88 4.88 13.20 21.26
N GLU A 89 6.10 13.65 21.52
CA GLU A 89 7.22 13.40 20.59
C GLU A 89 7.47 11.90 20.42
N ILE A 90 7.78 11.51 19.19
CA ILE A 90 8.17 10.14 18.86
C ILE A 90 9.67 10.03 19.11
N GLU A 91 10.05 9.45 20.24
CA GLU A 91 11.46 9.32 20.61
C GLU A 91 12.18 8.18 19.87
N ASP A 92 11.46 7.10 19.54
CA ASP A 92 12.01 5.89 18.93
C ASP A 92 10.98 5.27 17.98
N ALA A 93 11.19 5.47 16.68
CA ALA A 93 10.29 4.98 15.63
C ALA A 93 10.22 3.44 15.59
N ALA A 94 11.22 2.71 16.11
CA ALA A 94 11.25 1.25 16.13
C ALA A 94 10.31 0.62 17.16
N MET A 95 9.71 1.41 18.06
CA MET A 95 8.77 0.89 19.05
C MET A 95 7.50 0.34 18.39
N GLN A 96 7.17 -0.92 18.70
CA GLN A 96 5.96 -1.61 18.21
C GLN A 96 4.65 -0.93 18.59
N ARG A 97 4.65 -0.03 19.59
CA ARG A 97 3.47 0.74 19.98
C ARG A 97 2.91 1.58 18.81
N TYR A 98 3.76 1.92 17.86
CA TYR A 98 3.42 2.72 16.68
C TYR A 98 3.00 1.90 15.46
N ASP A 99 3.18 0.57 15.49
CA ASP A 99 2.83 -0.32 14.38
C ASP A 99 1.38 -0.13 13.89
N PRO A 100 0.36 0.07 14.75
CA PRO A 100 -1.00 0.33 14.28
C PRO A 100 -1.12 1.59 13.40
N LEU A 101 -0.42 2.67 13.73
CA LEU A 101 -0.43 3.89 12.91
C LEU A 101 0.32 3.68 11.59
N ILE A 102 1.45 2.98 11.64
CA ILE A 102 2.24 2.64 10.44
C ILE A 102 1.43 1.73 9.49
N LEU A 103 0.67 0.77 10.03
CA LEU A 103 -0.22 -0.05 9.21
C LEU A 103 -1.29 0.79 8.51
N LEU A 104 -1.87 1.78 9.19
CA LEU A 104 -2.76 2.73 8.54
C LEU A 104 -2.03 3.51 7.43
N ALA A 105 -0.84 4.01 7.70
CA ALA A 105 -0.05 4.73 6.70
C ALA A 105 0.20 3.90 5.43
N ILE A 106 0.65 2.64 5.60
CA ILE A 106 0.88 1.73 4.48
C ILE A 106 -0.43 1.40 3.72
N GLU A 107 -1.54 1.23 4.43
CA GLU A 107 -2.85 1.00 3.80
C GLU A 107 -3.31 2.20 2.97
N ASP A 108 -2.93 3.41 3.38
CA ASP A 108 -3.28 4.65 2.72
C ASP A 108 -2.54 4.85 1.40
N GLU A 109 -1.24 4.51 1.37
CA GLU A 109 -0.46 4.46 0.12
C GLU A 109 -1.08 3.54 -0.95
N LEU A 110 -1.95 2.62 -0.54
CA LEU A 110 -2.67 1.68 -1.41
C LEU A 110 -4.08 2.16 -1.79
N VAL A 111 -4.46 3.40 -1.49
CA VAL A 111 -5.70 4.03 -1.96
C VAL A 111 -5.63 4.28 -3.46
N GLY A 112 -6.72 3.98 -4.19
CA GLY A 112 -6.81 4.22 -5.64
C GLY A 112 -6.03 3.25 -6.53
N VAL A 113 -5.14 2.42 -5.96
CA VAL A 113 -4.34 1.48 -6.76
C VAL A 113 -5.21 0.40 -7.42
N ARG A 114 -4.77 -0.06 -8.59
CA ARG A 114 -5.39 -1.10 -9.40
C ARG A 114 -5.45 -2.45 -8.68
N ASN A 115 -6.50 -3.22 -8.96
CA ASN A 115 -6.63 -4.58 -8.44
C ASN A 115 -5.50 -5.50 -8.92
N GLU A 116 -5.05 -5.34 -10.17
CA GLU A 116 -3.94 -6.13 -10.71
C GLU A 116 -2.63 -5.83 -9.97
N TYR A 117 -2.42 -4.56 -9.59
CA TYR A 117 -1.27 -4.16 -8.79
C TYR A 117 -1.30 -4.82 -7.40
N LEU A 118 -2.43 -4.75 -6.70
CA LEU A 118 -2.59 -5.43 -5.40
C LEU A 118 -2.28 -6.93 -5.49
N GLN A 119 -2.81 -7.61 -6.52
CA GLN A 119 -2.56 -9.03 -6.74
C GLN A 119 -1.07 -9.30 -7.01
N GLN A 120 -0.40 -8.46 -7.81
CA GLN A 120 1.02 -8.58 -8.09
C GLN A 120 1.87 -8.38 -6.82
N GLN A 121 1.55 -7.37 -6.00
CA GLN A 121 2.25 -7.11 -4.75
C GLN A 121 2.08 -8.29 -3.78
N LEU A 122 0.85 -8.82 -3.63
CA LEU A 122 0.57 -9.98 -2.77
C LEU A 122 1.39 -11.21 -3.21
N ALA A 123 1.52 -11.42 -4.52
CA ALA A 123 2.29 -12.52 -5.07
C ALA A 123 3.79 -12.46 -4.71
N GLN A 124 4.37 -11.25 -4.56
CA GLN A 124 5.75 -11.09 -4.09
C GLN A 124 5.94 -11.64 -2.67
N PHE A 125 4.91 -11.54 -1.84
CA PHE A 125 4.85 -12.11 -0.49
C PHE A 125 4.36 -13.56 -0.46
N LYS A 126 4.27 -14.23 -1.62
CA LYS A 126 3.75 -15.60 -1.79
C LYS A 126 2.30 -15.76 -1.35
N ILE A 127 1.55 -14.66 -1.29
CA ILE A 127 0.11 -14.65 -1.06
C ILE A 127 -0.56 -14.69 -2.43
N VAL A 128 -0.97 -15.88 -2.87
CA VAL A 128 -1.60 -16.06 -4.17
C VAL A 128 -3.12 -16.03 -4.00
N VAL A 129 -3.78 -15.19 -4.80
CA VAL A 129 -5.24 -15.00 -4.80
C VAL A 129 -5.77 -15.14 -6.23
N ASP A 130 -7.00 -15.61 -6.38
CA ASP A 130 -7.63 -15.77 -7.71
C ASP A 130 -7.91 -14.40 -8.33
N LYS A 131 -8.52 -13.53 -7.54
CA LYS A 131 -8.88 -12.16 -7.91
C LYS A 131 -8.99 -11.29 -6.66
N ILE A 132 -8.89 -9.98 -6.88
CA ILE A 132 -9.28 -8.97 -5.90
C ILE A 132 -10.72 -8.52 -6.19
N GLU A 133 -11.56 -8.51 -5.17
CA GLU A 133 -12.97 -8.11 -5.25
C GLU A 133 -13.18 -6.67 -4.78
N GLY A 134 -14.03 -5.95 -5.49
CA GLY A 134 -14.29 -4.52 -5.32
C GLY A 134 -13.62 -3.68 -6.42
N GLU A 135 -13.99 -2.42 -6.47
CA GLU A 135 -13.41 -1.43 -7.40
C GLU A 135 -12.45 -0.51 -6.63
N PRO A 136 -11.43 0.07 -7.30
CA PRO A 136 -10.65 1.16 -6.74
C PRO A 136 -11.52 2.28 -6.19
N GLU A 137 -11.01 2.94 -5.14
CA GLU A 137 -11.64 4.12 -4.55
C GLU A 137 -11.87 5.17 -5.65
N LYS A 138 -12.99 5.87 -5.56
CA LYS A 138 -13.30 6.94 -6.52
C LYS A 138 -12.49 8.17 -6.11
N LEU A 139 -11.57 8.55 -6.97
CA LEU A 139 -10.67 9.69 -6.79
C LEU A 139 -10.84 10.67 -7.94
N GLU A 140 -10.38 11.89 -7.74
CA GLU A 140 -10.32 12.97 -8.71
C GLU A 140 -9.01 12.93 -9.51
N ARG A 141 -9.08 13.45 -10.73
CA ARG A 141 -7.93 13.52 -11.63
C ARG A 141 -6.97 14.61 -11.17
N CYS A 142 -5.73 14.25 -10.91
CA CYS A 142 -4.68 15.22 -10.69
C CYS A 142 -4.55 16.16 -11.91
N PRO A 143 -4.61 17.49 -11.72
CA PRO A 143 -4.54 18.43 -12.84
C PRO A 143 -3.18 18.44 -13.55
N CYS A 144 -2.13 17.91 -12.92
CA CYS A 144 -0.79 17.82 -13.50
C CYS A 144 -0.63 16.58 -14.41
N CYS A 145 -0.99 15.38 -13.93
CA CYS A 145 -0.64 14.12 -14.60
C CYS A 145 -1.82 13.27 -15.12
N ASP A 146 -3.05 13.71 -14.86
CA ASP A 146 -4.32 13.04 -15.20
C ASP A 146 -4.60 11.70 -14.51
N TYR A 147 -3.77 11.25 -13.57
CA TYR A 147 -4.05 10.05 -12.76
C TYR A 147 -5.09 10.34 -11.67
N LEU A 148 -5.90 9.33 -11.34
CA LEU A 148 -6.90 9.37 -10.27
C LEU A 148 -6.21 9.07 -8.95
N THR A 149 -5.79 10.12 -8.24
CA THR A 149 -5.02 10.00 -6.97
C THR A 149 -5.52 10.92 -5.86
N LEU A 150 -6.35 11.92 -6.16
CA LEU A 150 -6.78 12.91 -5.19
C LEU A 150 -8.15 12.54 -4.62
N THR A 151 -8.38 12.66 -3.32
CA THR A 151 -9.72 12.43 -2.74
C THR A 151 -10.63 13.63 -3.00
N TYR A 152 -10.08 14.84 -2.94
CA TYR A 152 -10.75 16.09 -3.29
C TYR A 152 -9.83 17.04 -4.06
N LEU A 153 -10.41 17.91 -4.88
CA LEU A 153 -9.67 18.97 -5.57
C LEU A 153 -9.59 20.25 -4.75
N GLY A 154 -8.43 20.92 -4.76
CA GLY A 154 -8.16 22.19 -4.10
C GLY A 154 -8.08 22.08 -2.58
N MET A 155 -7.63 20.93 -2.06
CA MET A 155 -7.55 20.63 -0.63
C MET A 155 -6.12 20.31 -0.19
N ASP A 156 -5.13 20.88 -0.88
CA ASP A 156 -3.70 20.76 -0.58
C ASP A 156 -3.20 19.30 -0.57
N GLU A 157 -3.88 18.42 -1.32
CA GLU A 157 -3.49 17.02 -1.43
C GLU A 157 -2.33 16.82 -2.41
N ILE A 158 -1.38 15.96 -2.05
CA ILE A 158 -0.23 15.63 -2.89
C ILE A 158 -0.54 14.41 -3.76
N CYS A 159 -0.43 14.57 -5.08
CA CYS A 159 -0.61 13.47 -6.02
C CYS A 159 0.52 12.42 -5.87
N SER A 160 0.17 11.18 -5.52
CA SER A 160 1.14 10.09 -5.34
C SER A 160 1.88 9.65 -6.62
N VAL A 161 1.51 10.15 -7.80
CA VAL A 161 2.18 9.84 -9.08
C VAL A 161 3.21 10.89 -9.46
N CYS A 162 2.81 12.16 -9.40
CA CYS A 162 3.64 13.26 -9.91
C CYS A 162 4.12 14.21 -8.82
N TYR A 163 3.68 14.06 -7.58
CA TYR A 163 3.98 14.92 -6.43
C TYR A 163 3.54 16.38 -6.60
N TRP A 164 2.57 16.64 -7.47
CA TRP A 164 1.88 17.94 -7.50
C TRP A 164 0.97 18.05 -6.28
N GLU A 165 1.15 19.12 -5.50
CA GLU A 165 0.25 19.52 -4.42
C GLU A 165 -0.90 20.33 -5.01
N ASP A 166 -2.12 19.81 -4.85
CA ASP A 166 -3.34 20.38 -5.42
C ASP A 166 -3.86 21.53 -4.57
N GLU A 167 -3.11 22.63 -4.59
CA GLU A 167 -3.49 23.85 -3.89
C GLU A 167 -4.73 24.51 -4.52
N ASP A 168 -5.48 25.25 -3.69
CA ASP A 168 -6.58 26.11 -4.15
C ASP A 168 -6.08 27.04 -5.28
N PRO A 169 -6.77 27.16 -6.43
CA PRO A 169 -6.39 28.07 -7.52
C PRO A 169 -6.18 29.55 -7.14
N GLU A 170 -6.56 29.98 -5.93
CA GLU A 170 -6.17 31.30 -5.39
C GLU A 170 -4.70 31.41 -4.94
N SER A 171 -4.01 30.29 -4.65
CA SER A 171 -2.55 30.26 -4.47
C SER A 171 -1.88 29.99 -5.82
N ALA A 172 -1.29 31.03 -6.40
CA ALA A 172 -0.77 31.00 -7.78
C ALA A 172 0.55 30.21 -7.94
N VAL A 173 1.06 29.58 -6.88
CA VAL A 173 2.37 28.91 -6.88
C VAL A 173 2.41 27.89 -5.75
N SER A 174 2.37 26.59 -6.12
CA SER A 174 2.77 25.53 -5.21
C SER A 174 4.26 25.30 -5.36
N ASN A 175 4.99 25.38 -4.25
CA ASN A 175 6.45 25.15 -4.23
C ASN A 175 7.23 26.01 -5.25
N ASP A 176 6.78 27.24 -5.51
CA ASP A 176 7.32 28.15 -6.55
C ASP A 176 7.21 27.62 -8.01
N LEU A 177 6.41 26.57 -8.25
CA LEU A 177 6.20 25.93 -9.55
C LEU A 177 4.78 26.19 -10.08
N SER A 178 4.65 26.59 -11.35
CA SER A 178 3.34 26.74 -11.99
C SER A 178 2.78 25.39 -12.44
N LEU A 179 1.45 25.25 -12.50
CA LEU A 179 0.82 24.03 -13.03
C LEU A 179 1.24 23.73 -14.49
N GLU A 180 1.52 24.77 -15.29
CA GLU A 180 2.02 24.60 -16.66
C GLU A 180 3.43 23.99 -16.67
N ASP A 181 4.32 24.49 -15.82
CA ASP A 181 5.68 23.95 -15.67
C ASP A 181 5.65 22.52 -15.10
N ALA A 182 4.80 22.26 -14.11
CA ALA A 182 4.59 20.93 -13.55
C ALA A 182 4.13 19.91 -14.61
N ARG A 183 3.17 20.28 -15.46
CA ARG A 183 2.72 19.46 -16.60
C ARG A 183 3.84 19.20 -17.59
N ALA A 184 4.61 20.24 -17.93
CA ALA A 184 5.74 20.13 -18.84
C ALA A 184 6.84 19.21 -18.29
N ASN A 185 7.12 19.30 -16.99
CA ASN A 185 8.02 18.40 -16.29
C ASN A 185 7.49 16.98 -16.28
N PHE A 186 6.24 16.76 -15.88
CA PHE A 186 5.67 15.41 -15.87
C PHE A 186 5.74 14.73 -17.24
N ALA A 187 5.43 15.47 -18.31
CA ALA A 187 5.53 14.96 -19.68
C ALA A 187 6.97 14.60 -20.10
N ARG A 188 7.98 15.27 -19.53
CA ARG A 188 9.40 15.09 -19.88
C ARG A 188 10.11 14.06 -19.00
N ILE A 189 9.84 14.07 -17.70
CA ILE A 189 10.59 13.30 -16.69
C ILE A 189 9.71 12.38 -15.83
N GLY A 190 8.38 12.46 -15.92
CA GLY A 190 7.46 11.61 -15.16
C GLY A 190 7.18 12.06 -13.73
N ILE A 191 7.56 13.29 -13.36
CA ILE A 191 7.32 13.92 -12.05
C ILE A 191 7.17 15.44 -12.23
N CYS A 192 6.49 16.14 -11.31
CA CYS A 192 6.19 17.56 -11.45
C CYS A 192 7.43 18.46 -11.27
N ASP A 193 8.40 18.06 -10.44
CA ASP A 193 9.60 18.84 -10.13
C ASP A 193 10.87 17.98 -10.27
N GLU A 194 11.91 18.55 -10.86
CA GLU A 194 13.23 17.94 -10.99
C GLU A 194 13.93 17.73 -9.64
N SER A 195 13.64 18.57 -8.64
CA SER A 195 14.29 18.52 -7.32
C SER A 195 14.03 17.21 -6.57
N ILE A 196 12.91 16.54 -6.91
CA ILE A 196 12.42 15.31 -6.29
C ILE A 196 12.46 14.10 -7.26
N LEU A 197 13.29 14.16 -8.31
CA LEU A 197 13.35 13.14 -9.37
C LEU A 197 13.56 11.70 -8.85
N GLU A 198 14.21 11.54 -7.68
CA GLU A 198 14.43 10.24 -7.05
C GLU A 198 13.14 9.51 -6.64
N TYR A 199 12.04 10.23 -6.43
CA TYR A 199 10.72 9.67 -6.07
C TYR A 199 9.87 9.28 -7.28
N ARG A 200 10.37 9.45 -8.50
CA ARG A 200 9.62 9.14 -9.73
C ARG A 200 9.20 7.67 -9.78
N LEU A 201 7.90 7.43 -9.87
CA LEU A 201 7.35 6.10 -10.08
C LEU A 201 7.64 5.54 -11.47
N GLU A 202 8.02 4.26 -11.53
CA GLU A 202 8.14 3.53 -12.79
C GLU A 202 6.78 2.92 -13.18
N ASN A 203 6.37 3.14 -14.44
CA ASN A 203 5.13 2.58 -15.03
C ASN A 203 3.86 2.85 -14.18
N PRO A 204 3.55 4.12 -13.83
CA PRO A 204 2.41 4.45 -12.98
C PRO A 204 1.05 3.99 -13.53
N GLU A 205 0.92 3.74 -14.83
CA GLU A 205 -0.28 3.14 -15.46
C GLU A 205 -0.58 1.70 -15.04
N LEU A 206 0.40 0.98 -14.49
CA LEU A 206 0.21 -0.33 -13.88
C LEU A 206 -0.30 -0.24 -12.44
N ILE A 207 -0.07 0.91 -11.78
CA ILE A 207 -0.39 1.14 -10.37
C ILE A 207 -1.73 1.86 -10.25
N PHE A 208 -1.93 2.94 -10.99
CA PHE A 208 -3.08 3.84 -10.85
C PHE A 208 -3.93 3.88 -12.13
N LEU A 209 -5.19 4.29 -11.96
CA LEU A 209 -6.09 4.59 -13.08
C LEU A 209 -5.91 6.04 -13.52
N LYS A 210 -6.23 6.31 -14.80
CA LYS A 210 -6.36 7.66 -15.34
C LYS A 210 -7.81 8.06 -15.44
#